data_AF-A0A833M4N0-F1
#
_entry.id   AF-A0A833M4N0-F1
#
_cell.length_a   1.000
_cell.length_b   1.000
_cell.length_c   1.000
_cell.angle_alpha   90.00
_cell.angle_beta   90.00
_cell.angle_gamma   90.00
#
_symmetry.space_group_name_H-M   'P 1'
#
loop_
_entity.id
_entity.type
_entity.pdbx_description
1 polymer ?
#
loop_
_entity_poly.entity_id
_entity_poly.type
_entity_poly.pdbx_seq_one_letter_code
_entity_poly.pdbx_strand_id
1 'polypeptide(L)' 'MSPPLGAHVSVAGGPALAFERGRAIGCDALQIFVKSPSQWRARPLADAETAAFRAAWAGVGRPPLLA' A
#
# COMPACT_ATOMS: atom_id res chain seq x y z
N MET A 1 19.25 -1.75 -15.33
CA MET A 1 18.03 -1.20 -14.69
C MET A 1 18.42 -0.75 -13.31
N SER A 2 18.01 0.44 -12.88
CA SER A 2 18.22 0.89 -11.49
C SER A 2 17.34 0.08 -10.54
N PRO A 3 17.79 -0.20 -9.31
CA PRO A 3 16.97 -0.85 -8.30
C PRO A 3 15.75 0.03 -7.95
N PRO A 4 14.59 -0.55 -7.62
CA PRO A 4 13.42 0.21 -7.22
C PRO A 4 13.69 0.96 -5.91
N LEU A 5 13.34 2.24 -5.86
CA LEU A 5 13.42 3.06 -4.67
C LEU A 5 12.03 3.20 -4.06
N GLY A 6 11.93 2.94 -2.75
CA GLY A 6 10.65 2.96 -2.05
C GLY A 6 10.72 3.54 -0.66
N ALA A 7 9.55 3.68 -0.05
CA ALA A 7 9.39 4.19 1.31
C ALA A 7 8.31 3.41 2.05
N HIS A 8 8.32 3.53 3.38
CA HIS A 8 7.17 3.14 4.19
C HIS A 8 6.09 4.22 4.12
N VAL A 9 4.90 3.87 3.64
CA VAL A 9 3.83 4.81 3.33
C VAL A 9 2.60 4.55 4.20
N SER A 10 2.01 5.62 4.72
CA SER A 10 0.80 5.54 5.54
C SER A 10 -0.37 4.96 4.76
N VAL A 11 -1.15 4.09 5.42
CA VAL A 11 -2.44 3.54 4.96
C VAL A 11 -3.65 4.17 5.68
N ALA A 12 -3.44 5.26 6.43
CA ALA A 12 -4.52 5.93 7.14
C ALA A 12 -5.62 6.37 6.14
N GLY A 13 -6.88 6.04 6.43
CA GLY A 13 -8.02 6.26 5.53
C GLY A 13 -8.26 5.14 4.51
N GLY A 14 -7.39 4.12 4.45
CA GLY A 14 -7.53 2.95 3.59
C GLY A 14 -6.23 2.59 2.87
N PRO A 15 -5.93 1.29 2.67
CA PRO A 15 -4.65 0.85 2.12
C PRO A 15 -4.44 1.25 0.65
N ALA A 16 -5.52 1.46 -0.11
CA ALA A 16 -5.43 1.90 -1.51
C ALA A 16 -4.78 3.29 -1.66
N LEU A 17 -4.89 4.16 -0.63
CA LEU A 17 -4.29 5.50 -0.63
C LEU A 17 -2.75 5.46 -0.62
N ALA A 18 -2.14 4.33 -0.23
CA ALA A 18 -0.69 4.20 -0.22
C ALA A 18 -0.09 4.39 -1.61
N PHE A 19 -0.77 3.95 -2.68
CA PHE A 19 -0.26 4.08 -4.04
C PHE A 19 -0.23 5.52 -4.53
N GLU A 20 -1.29 6.29 -4.26
CA GLU A 20 -1.33 7.72 -4.54
C GLU A 20 -0.21 8.46 -3.78
N ARG A 21 -0.08 8.16 -2.48
CA ARG A 21 0.93 8.74 -1.61
C ARG A 21 2.35 8.40 -2.05
N GLY A 22 2.61 7.13 -2.40
CA GLY A 22 3.90 6.67 -2.91
C GLY A 22 4.28 7.38 -4.21
N ARG A 23 3.32 7.53 -5.13
CA ARG A 23 3.53 8.29 -6.37
C ARG A 23 3.81 9.77 -6.11
N ALA A 24 3.12 10.38 -5.16
CA ALA A 24 3.30 11.79 -4.81
C ALA A 24 4.71 12.10 -4.27
N ILE A 25 5.40 11.11 -3.68
CA ILE A 25 6.77 11.24 -3.19
C ILE A 25 7.82 10.64 -4.16
N GLY A 26 7.41 10.23 -5.37
CA GLY A 26 8.31 9.70 -6.39
C GLY A 26 8.86 8.30 -6.09
N CYS A 27 8.12 7.47 -5.34
CA CYS A 27 8.52 6.08 -5.08
C CYS A 27 8.04 5.12 -6.16
N ASP A 28 8.91 4.15 -6.46
CA ASP A 28 8.68 3.04 -7.40
C ASP A 28 8.42 1.72 -6.67
N ALA A 29 8.58 1.70 -5.34
CA ALA A 29 8.23 0.59 -4.45
C ALA A 29 7.62 1.10 -3.14
N LEU A 30 6.83 0.27 -2.47
CA LEU A 30 6.14 0.66 -1.23
C LEU A 30 6.32 -0.39 -0.14
N GLN A 31 6.40 0.07 1.10
CA GLN A 31 6.13 -0.74 2.29
C GLN A 31 4.91 -0.18 3.02
N ILE A 32 3.97 -1.01 3.43
CA ILE A 32 2.79 -0.61 4.21
C ILE A 32 2.64 -1.47 5.46
N PHE A 33 1.67 -1.12 6.31
CA PHE A 33 1.15 -2.04 7.31
C PHE A 33 -0.25 -2.51 6.90
N VAL A 34 -0.52 -3.82 7.03
CA VAL A 34 -1.88 -4.39 6.81
C VAL A 34 -2.82 -4.26 8.02
N LYS A 35 -2.28 -3.91 9.18
CA LYS A 35 -3.00 -3.68 10.46
C LYS A 35 -2.19 -2.74 11.35
N SER A 36 -2.76 -2.30 12.48
CA SER A 36 -1.95 -1.59 13.50
C SER A 36 -0.73 -2.44 13.92
N PRO A 37 0.50 -1.92 13.83
CA PRO A 37 1.70 -2.66 14.22
C PRO A 37 1.78 -2.89 15.73
N SER A 38 1.13 -2.04 16.53
CA SER A 38 1.15 -2.09 18.00
C SER A 38 0.10 -3.04 18.61
N GLN A 39 -0.63 -3.80 17.79
CA GLN A 39 -1.71 -4.69 18.23
C GLN A 39 -1.57 -6.09 17.64
N TRP A 40 -1.88 -7.12 18.44
CA TRP A 40 -1.91 -8.50 17.97
C TRP A 40 -3.16 -8.81 17.14
N ARG A 41 -4.33 -8.35 17.58
CA ARG A 41 -5.60 -8.58 16.89
C ARG A 41 -5.74 -7.65 15.68
N ALA A 42 -6.07 -8.21 14.52
CA ALA A 42 -6.48 -7.46 13.34
C ALA A 42 -8.00 -7.46 13.18
N ARG A 43 -8.56 -6.40 12.58
CA ARG A 43 -9.92 -6.50 12.02
C ARG A 43 -9.89 -7.35 10.74
N PRO A 44 -10.96 -8.07 10.40
CA PRO A 44 -11.11 -8.66 9.08
C PRO A 44 -10.96 -7.60 7.98
N LEU A 45 -10.32 -7.98 6.88
CA LEU A 45 -10.25 -7.17 5.67
C LEU A 45 -11.62 -7.24 4.98
N ALA A 46 -12.21 -6.09 4.69
CA ALA A 46 -13.47 -6.05 3.96
C ALA A 46 -13.21 -6.33 2.46
N ASP A 47 -14.14 -7.03 1.80
CA ASP A 47 -14.01 -7.34 0.38
C ASP A 47 -13.89 -6.09 -0.49
N ALA A 48 -14.67 -5.05 -0.16
CA ALA A 48 -14.62 -3.76 -0.85
C ALA A 48 -13.26 -3.07 -0.71
N GLU A 49 -12.63 -3.14 0.47
CA GLU A 49 -11.30 -2.58 0.72
C GLU A 49 -10.22 -3.34 -0.06
N THR A 50 -10.30 -4.67 -0.07
CA THR A 50 -9.39 -5.53 -0.84
C THR A 50 -9.53 -5.31 -2.35
N ALA A 51 -10.77 -5.13 -2.84
CA ALA A 51 -11.04 -4.84 -4.24
C ALA A 51 -10.48 -3.46 -4.65
N ALA A 52 -10.74 -2.43 -3.86
CA ALA A 52 -10.20 -1.09 -4.09
C ALA A 52 -8.66 -1.08 -4.08
N PHE A 53 -8.05 -1.82 -3.16
CA PHE A 53 -6.61 -1.98 -3.09
C PHE A 53 -6.03 -2.61 -4.36
N ARG A 54 -6.59 -3.74 -4.81
CA ARG A 54 -6.14 -4.44 -6.01
C ARG A 54 -6.31 -3.59 -7.27
N ALA A 55 -7.43 -2.86 -7.37
CA ALA A 55 -7.69 -1.94 -8.48
C ALA A 55 -6.67 -0.80 -8.52
N ALA A 56 -6.37 -0.18 -7.37
CA ALA A 56 -5.38 0.88 -7.27
C ALA A 56 -3.97 0.36 -7.59
N TRP A 57 -3.58 -0.81 -7.05
CA TRP A 57 -2.27 -1.43 -7.33
C TRP A 57 -2.09 -1.74 -8.82
N ALA A 58 -3.12 -2.27 -9.47
CA ALA A 58 -3.12 -2.49 -10.91
C ALA A 58 -3.06 -1.17 -11.69
N GLY A 59 -3.81 -0.16 -11.26
CA GLY A 59 -3.84 1.17 -11.91
C GLY A 59 -2.50 1.90 -11.89
N VAL A 60 -1.62 1.60 -10.94
CA VAL A 60 -0.26 2.16 -10.88
C VAL A 60 0.82 1.22 -11.45
N GLY A 61 0.44 0.16 -12.15
CA GLY A 61 1.40 -0.75 -12.81
C GLY A 61 2.02 -1.82 -11.91
N ARG A 62 1.39 -2.12 -10.76
CA ARG A 62 1.81 -3.15 -9.79
C ARG A 62 3.28 -3.00 -9.32
N PRO A 63 3.66 -1.85 -8.74
CA PRO A 63 4.98 -1.68 -8.16
C PRO A 63 5.26 -2.72 -7.08
N PRO A 64 6.54 -3.07 -6.83
CA PRO A 64 6.92 -3.89 -5.69
C PRO A 64 6.32 -3.33 -4.40
N LEU A 65 5.74 -4.24 -3.60
CA LEU A 65 5.03 -3.91 -2.38
C LEU A 65 5.39 -4.92 -1.29
N LEU A 66 5.80 -4.41 -0.14
CA LEU A 66 5.95 -5.14 1.11
C LEU A 66 4.85 -4.70 2.08
N ALA A 67 4.26 -5.62 2.83
CA ALA A 67 3.07 -5.34 3.65
C ALA A 67 3.12 -6.02 5.01
#